data_AF-A0A4S0ID82-F1
#
_entry.id   AF-A0A4S0ID82-F1
#
_cell.length_a   1.000
_cell.length_b   1.000
_cell.length_c   1.000
_cell.angle_alpha   90.00
_cell.angle_beta   90.00
_cell.angle_gamma   90.00
#
_symmetry.space_group_name_H-M   'P 1'
#
loop_
_entity.id
_entity.type
_entity.pdbx_description
1 polymer ?
#
loop_
_entity_poly.entity_id
_entity_poly.type
_entity_poly.pdbx_seq_one_letter_code
_entity_poly.pdbx_strand_id
1 'polypeptide(L)'
;GIDIRDGQQLECITCALCIDACDGVMDKLGRERGLISYATLSDYNANMALATAGGSGPVDPALVRTASGAFVDGLAHFHLGKIFRLRTYIYLAVWSAIGLAL
;
A
#
# COMPACT_ATOMS: atom_id res chain seq x y z
N GLY A 1 22.66 0.70 -1.15
CA GLY A 1 21.44 0.13 -0.54
C GLY A 1 20.40 1.22 -0.50
N ILE A 2 19.13 0.89 -0.70
CA ILE A 2 18.05 1.88 -0.62
C ILE A 2 17.59 2.04 0.83
N ASP A 3 17.31 3.26 1.25
CA ASP A 3 16.58 3.51 2.50
C ASP A 3 15.12 3.81 2.16
N ILE A 4 14.23 2.93 2.59
CA ILE A 4 12.79 3.03 2.32
C ILE A 4 12.12 4.21 3.05
N ARG A 5 12.81 4.81 4.03
CA ARG A 5 12.30 5.96 4.80
C ARG A 5 12.32 7.25 3.99
N ASP A 6 13.14 7.31 2.95
CA ASP A 6 13.23 8.45 2.03
C ASP A 6 12.15 8.40 0.93
N GLY A 7 11.24 7.42 0.97
CA GLY A 7 10.13 7.28 0.03
C GLY A 7 10.51 6.53 -1.25
N GLN A 8 9.90 6.90 -2.37
CA GLN A 8 10.12 6.24 -3.65
C GLN A 8 11.42 6.74 -4.30
N GLN A 9 12.41 5.84 -4.39
CA GLN A 9 13.72 6.12 -4.95
C GLN A 9 13.90 5.44 -6.32
N LEU A 10 14.74 6.00 -7.20
CA LEU A 10 14.96 5.49 -8.58
C LEU A 10 15.66 4.13 -8.61
N GLU A 11 16.41 3.80 -7.57
CA GLU A 11 17.11 2.53 -7.42
C GLU A 11 16.19 1.38 -7.00
N CYS A 12 14.96 1.68 -6.59
CA CYS A 12 13.98 0.67 -6.21
C CYS A 12 13.44 -0.07 -7.45
N ILE A 13 13.79 -1.35 -7.58
CA ILE A 13 13.31 -2.22 -8.67
C ILE A 13 12.00 -2.95 -8.35
N THR A 14 11.32 -2.60 -7.25
CA THR A 14 10.02 -3.18 -6.85
C THR A 14 10.03 -4.70 -6.61
N CYS A 15 11.12 -5.28 -6.12
CA CYS A 15 11.29 -6.73 -5.94
C CYS A 15 10.65 -7.36 -4.68
N ALA A 16 9.99 -6.58 -3.82
CA ALA A 16 9.36 -7.02 -2.56
C ALA A 16 10.27 -7.63 -1.47
N LEU A 17 11.58 -7.78 -1.67
CA LEU A 17 12.47 -8.33 -0.63
C LEU A 17 12.44 -7.57 0.70
N CYS A 18 12.21 -6.26 0.67
CA CYS A 18 12.04 -5.45 1.87
C CYS A 18 10.74 -5.77 2.63
N ILE A 19 9.67 -6.15 1.92
CA ILE A 19 8.39 -6.57 2.51
C ILE A 19 8.59 -7.89 3.24
N ASP A 20 9.17 -8.88 2.58
CA ASP A 20 9.39 -10.22 3.15
C ASP A 20 10.28 -10.15 4.41
N ALA A 21 11.36 -9.37 4.34
CA ALA A 21 12.24 -9.16 5.48
C ALA A 21 11.52 -8.46 6.65
N CYS A 22 10.67 -7.48 6.36
CA CYS A 22 9.91 -6.76 7.37
C CYS A 22 8.86 -7.66 8.03
N ASP A 23 8.08 -8.41 7.25
CA ASP A 23 7.08 -9.34 7.77
C ASP A 23 7.70 -10.41 8.67
N GLY A 24 8.89 -10.94 8.29
CA GLY A 24 9.63 -11.86 9.15
C GLY A 24 10.09 -11.26 10.47
N VAL A 25 10.31 -9.94 10.55
CA VAL A 25 10.57 -9.23 11.83
C VAL A 25 9.26 -9.04 12.60
N MET A 26 8.17 -8.65 11.94
CA MET A 26 6.87 -8.44 12.57
C MET A 26 6.36 -9.72 13.23
N ASP A 27 6.53 -10.87 12.58
CA ASP A 27 6.20 -12.18 13.13
C ASP A 27 6.95 -12.47 14.44
N LYS A 28 8.26 -12.21 14.46
CA LYS A 28 9.11 -12.43 15.66
C LYS A 28 8.72 -11.52 16.82
N LEU A 29 8.21 -10.33 16.51
CA LEU A 29 7.74 -9.36 17.49
C LEU A 29 6.29 -9.60 17.91
N GLY A 30 5.57 -10.54 17.29
CA GLY A 30 4.15 -10.78 17.54
C GLY A 30 3.26 -9.59 17.11
N ARG A 31 3.66 -8.87 16.05
CA ARG A 31 2.93 -7.71 15.52
C ARG A 31 2.30 -8.05 14.16
N GLU A 32 1.28 -7.29 13.78
CA GLU A 32 0.60 -7.45 12.49
C GLU A 32 1.54 -7.18 11.31
N ARG A 33 1.46 -8.04 10.28
CA ARG A 33 2.23 -7.93 9.03
C ARG A 33 1.78 -6.73 8.18
N GLY A 34 2.50 -6.45 7.09
CA GLY A 34 2.10 -5.43 6.13
C GLY A 34 2.49 -4.01 6.52
N LEU A 35 3.50 -3.86 7.40
CA LEU A 35 4.11 -2.56 7.68
C LEU A 35 4.71 -1.93 6.42
N ILE A 36 5.22 -2.75 5.51
CA ILE A 36 5.62 -2.37 4.16
C ILE A 36 4.74 -3.16 3.19
N SER A 37 4.22 -2.50 2.17
CA SER A 37 3.42 -3.14 1.13
C SER A 37 3.55 -2.41 -0.20
N TYR A 38 3.07 -3.02 -1.26
CA TYR A 38 2.84 -2.29 -2.50
C TYR A 38 1.72 -1.28 -2.30
N ALA A 39 2.03 -0.02 -2.55
CA ALA A 39 1.07 1.07 -2.54
C ALA A 39 1.04 1.74 -3.91
N THR A 40 -0.14 2.18 -4.31
CA THR A 40 -0.24 3.17 -5.38
C THR A 40 0.19 4.54 -4.84
N LEU A 41 0.59 5.46 -5.73
CA LEU A 41 0.93 6.83 -5.30
C LEU A 41 -0.22 7.50 -4.55
N SER A 42 -1.47 7.23 -4.94
CA SER A 42 -2.64 7.79 -4.25
C SER A 42 -2.83 7.20 -2.86
N ASP A 43 -2.59 5.90 -2.67
CA ASP A 43 -2.65 5.26 -1.35
C ASP A 43 -1.53 5.77 -0.44
N TYR A 44 -0.30 5.89 -0.98
CA TYR A 44 0.82 6.50 -0.26
C TYR A 44 0.48 7.91 0.22
N ASN A 45 -0.03 8.77 -0.66
CA ASN A 45 -0.40 10.14 -0.30
C ASN A 45 -1.52 10.20 0.75
N ALA A 46 -2.54 9.35 0.64
CA ALA A 46 -3.63 9.28 1.62
C ALA A 46 -3.12 8.84 3.00
N ASN A 47 -2.26 7.81 3.04
CA ASN A 47 -1.65 7.31 4.28
C ASN A 47 -0.70 8.33 4.90
N MET A 48 0.10 9.01 4.08
CA MET A 48 0.99 10.08 4.56
C MET A 48 0.20 11.26 5.12
N ALA A 49 -0.92 11.64 4.51
CA ALA A 49 -1.79 12.67 5.06
C ALA A 49 -2.32 12.27 6.45
N LEU A 50 -2.76 11.02 6.62
CA LEU A 50 -3.19 10.53 7.94
C LEU A 50 -2.05 10.49 8.96
N ALA A 51 -0.88 9.99 8.56
CA ALA A 51 0.28 9.86 9.42
C ALA A 51 0.92 11.20 9.85
N THR A 52 0.65 12.29 9.12
CA THR A 52 1.24 13.63 9.35
C THR A 52 0.19 14.66 9.79
N ALA A 53 -1.01 14.22 10.18
CA ALA A 53 -2.14 15.10 10.51
C ALA A 53 -2.43 16.15 9.41
N GLY A 54 -2.40 15.72 8.14
CA GLY A 54 -2.58 16.57 6.96
C GLY A 54 -1.33 17.36 6.56
N GLY A 55 -0.15 16.93 7.00
CA GLY A 55 1.13 17.60 6.74
C GLY A 55 1.51 18.64 7.80
N SER A 56 0.78 18.73 8.92
CA SER A 56 1.06 19.70 9.99
C SER A 56 2.22 19.30 10.90
N GLY A 57 2.74 18.08 10.78
CA GLY A 57 3.81 17.57 11.62
C GLY A 57 4.59 16.40 11.01
N PRO A 58 5.62 15.92 11.72
CA PRO A 58 6.32 14.69 11.34
C PRO A 58 5.37 13.49 11.41
N VAL A 59 5.81 12.35 10.86
CA VAL A 59 5.08 11.08 10.95
C VAL A 59 4.87 10.70 12.41
N ASP A 60 3.60 10.59 12.82
CA ASP A 60 3.20 10.14 14.14
C ASP A 60 2.58 8.73 14.07
N PRO A 61 3.27 7.69 14.61
CA PRO A 61 2.76 6.33 14.64
C PRO A 61 1.43 6.17 15.40
N ALA A 62 1.12 7.05 16.36
CA ALA A 62 -0.13 7.00 17.12
C ALA A 62 -1.36 7.34 16.27
N LEU A 63 -1.18 8.06 15.15
CA LEU A 63 -2.25 8.34 14.20
C LEU A 63 -2.55 7.14 13.29
N VAL A 64 -1.59 6.24 13.12
CA VAL A 64 -1.65 5.11 12.17
C VAL A 64 -1.99 3.79 12.85
N ARG A 65 -1.76 3.68 14.17
CA ARG A 65 -2.00 2.45 14.95
C ARG A 65 -2.91 2.71 16.15
N THR A 66 -3.75 1.72 16.43
CA THR A 66 -4.58 1.64 17.62
C THR A 66 -3.76 1.23 18.85
N ALA A 67 -4.35 1.34 20.04
CA ALA A 67 -3.71 0.92 21.30
C ALA A 67 -3.35 -0.58 21.36
N SER A 68 -4.06 -1.44 20.60
CA SER A 68 -3.74 -2.86 20.46
C SER A 68 -2.58 -3.12 19.48
N GLY A 69 -2.10 -2.08 18.80
CA GLY A 69 -1.04 -2.17 17.79
C GLY A 69 -1.55 -2.49 16.39
N ALA A 70 -2.85 -2.73 16.19
CA ALA A 70 -3.47 -2.90 14.87
C ALA A 70 -3.53 -1.58 14.10
N PHE A 71 -3.58 -1.62 12.77
CA PHE A 71 -3.77 -0.43 11.95
C PHE A 71 -5.16 0.21 12.16
N VAL A 72 -5.25 1.52 12.00
CA VAL A 72 -6.55 2.23 12.03
C VAL A 72 -7.34 1.98 10.73
N ASP A 73 -8.67 1.88 10.82
CA ASP A 73 -9.54 1.63 9.65
C ASP A 73 -9.44 2.71 8.55
N GLY A 74 -8.98 3.91 8.91
CA GLY A 74 -8.77 5.03 7.97
C GLY A 74 -7.53 4.88 7.09
N LEU A 75 -6.69 3.87 7.32
CA LEU A 75 -5.50 3.63 6.51
C LEU A 75 -5.92 3.04 5.16
N ALA A 76 -5.49 3.68 4.08
CA ALA A 76 -5.70 3.19 2.72
C ALA A 76 -4.91 1.89 2.52
N HIS A 77 -5.67 0.80 2.56
CA HIS A 77 -5.22 -0.56 2.26
C HIS A 77 -5.87 -1.10 0.98
N PHE A 78 -5.62 -2.36 0.65
CA PHE A 78 -6.20 -2.99 -0.52
C PHE A 78 -7.74 -3.08 -0.42
N HIS A 79 -8.45 -2.36 -1.30
CA HIS A 79 -9.91 -2.40 -1.38
C HIS A 79 -10.37 -3.20 -2.61
N LEU A 80 -11.14 -4.26 -2.42
CA LEU A 80 -11.72 -5.09 -3.51
C LEU A 80 -12.49 -4.25 -4.55
N GLY A 81 -13.17 -3.19 -4.10
CA GLY A 81 -13.89 -2.27 -4.99
C GLY A 81 -13.01 -1.53 -6.01
N LYS A 82 -11.69 -1.44 -5.77
CA LYS A 82 -10.75 -0.88 -6.78
C LYS A 82 -10.50 -1.85 -7.94
N ILE A 83 -10.59 -3.15 -7.72
CA ILE A 83 -10.46 -4.17 -8.76
C ILE A 83 -11.73 -4.23 -9.60
N PHE A 84 -12.88 -4.32 -8.94
CA PHE A 84 -14.19 -4.49 -9.58
C PHE A 84 -14.82 -3.18 -10.06
N ARG A 85 -14.02 -2.22 -10.54
CA ARG A 85 -14.52 -0.99 -11.15
C ARG A 85 -15.16 -1.30 -12.51
N LEU A 86 -16.21 -0.57 -12.86
CA LEU A 86 -16.87 -0.67 -14.17
C LEU A 86 -15.87 -0.64 -15.34
N ARG A 87 -14.86 0.24 -15.26
CA ARG A 87 -13.79 0.35 -16.26
C ARG A 87 -13.08 -0.99 -16.50
N THR A 88 -12.85 -1.79 -15.45
CA THR A 88 -12.15 -3.08 -15.54
C THR A 88 -12.96 -4.04 -16.41
N TYR A 89 -14.28 -4.10 -16.21
CA TYR A 89 -15.17 -4.92 -17.02
C TYR A 89 -15.28 -4.42 -18.46
N ILE A 90 -15.31 -3.10 -18.68
CA ILE A 90 -15.31 -2.52 -20.02
C ILE A 90 -14.04 -2.92 -20.77
N TYR A 91 -12.86 -2.76 -20.17
CA TYR A 91 -11.60 -3.16 -20.81
C TYR A 91 -11.56 -4.65 -21.10
N LEU A 92 -11.98 -5.49 -20.15
CA LEU A 92 -12.07 -6.94 -20.35
C LEU A 92 -12.96 -7.28 -21.55
N ALA A 93 -14.15 -6.72 -21.61
CA ALA A 93 -15.10 -6.96 -22.70
C ALA A 93 -14.53 -6.53 -24.06
N VAL A 94 -13.90 -5.35 -24.14
CA VAL A 94 -13.28 -4.85 -25.38
C VAL A 94 -12.14 -5.77 -25.83
N TRP A 95 -11.23 -6.16 -24.92
CA TRP A 95 -10.12 -7.04 -25.28
C TRP A 95 -10.57 -8.46 -25.67
N SER A 96 -11.59 -9.00 -24.99
CA SER A 96 -12.20 -10.28 -25.37
C SER A 96 -12.87 -10.20 -26.75
N ALA A 97 -13.57 -9.10 -27.07
CA ALA A 97 -14.18 -8.91 -28.39
C ALA A 97 -13.13 -8.83 -29.51
N ILE A 98 -12.02 -8.13 -29.29
CA ILE A 98 -10.89 -8.07 -30.24
C ILE A 98 -10.30 -9.47 -30.45
N GLY A 99 -10.06 -10.21 -29.37
CA GLY A 99 -9.50 -11.56 -29.44
C GLY A 99 -10.43 -12.58 -30.13
N LEU A 100 -11.74 -12.36 -30.12
CA LEU A 100 -12.71 -13.18 -30.85
C LEU A 100 -12.85 -12.80 -32.33
N ALA A 101 -12.48 -11.57 -32.69
CA ALA A 101 -12.60 -11.06 -34.07
C ALA A 101 -11.37 -11.38 -34.94
N LEU A 102 -10.23 -11.69 -34.32
CA LEU A 102 -9.00 -12.15 -34.98
C LEU A 102 -9.01 -13.68 -35.13
#